data_AF-A0A9W6NW41-F1
#
_entry.id   AF-A0A9W6NW41-F1
#
_cell.length_a   1.000
_cell.length_b   1.000
_cell.length_c   1.000
_cell.angle_alpha   90.00
_cell.angle_beta   90.00
_cell.angle_gamma   90.00
#
_symmetry.space_group_name_H-M   'P 1'
#
loop_
_entity.id
_entity.type
_entity.pdbx_description
1 polymer ?
#
loop_
_entity_poly.entity_id
_entity_poly.type
_entity_poly.pdbx_seq_one_letter_code
_entity_poly.pdbx_strand_id
1 'polypeptide(L)'
;MKKFGLAHLVALMIVVAVVVTIVKWLLITAAILVVPFGAWFFYDRVSTAKRRTAAERAAANAAERRREVESRAVFDAAGGCGWCGQRSMHLDARGGVMHPAAFHRAEIEETIAATPR
;
A
#
# COMPACT_ATOMS: atom_id res chain seq x y z
N MET A 1 20.42 18.98 64.57
CA MET A 1 19.65 17.77 64.19
C MET A 1 18.18 18.02 64.49
N LYS A 2 17.35 18.29 63.47
CA LYS A 2 15.90 18.49 63.67
C LYS A 2 15.29 17.16 64.10
N LYS A 3 14.67 17.11 65.28
CA LYS A 3 13.96 15.93 65.78
C LYS A 3 12.72 15.72 64.91
N PHE A 4 12.79 14.82 63.93
CA PHE A 4 11.60 14.39 63.20
C PHE A 4 10.67 13.72 64.20
N GLY A 5 9.59 14.41 64.56
CA GLY A 5 8.55 13.84 65.42
C GLY A 5 7.85 12.69 64.71
N LEU A 6 7.31 11.74 65.48
CA LEU A 6 6.55 10.58 65.00
C LEU A 6 5.56 10.93 63.87
N ALA A 7 4.89 12.09 63.97
CA ALA A 7 3.95 12.58 62.96
C ALA A 7 4.56 12.77 61.55
N HIS A 8 5.82 13.20 61.45
CA HIS A 8 6.49 13.38 60.16
C HIS A 8 6.83 12.03 59.52
N LEU A 9 7.22 11.05 60.34
CA LEU A 9 7.47 9.68 59.87
C LEU A 9 6.19 9.02 59.38
N VAL A 10 5.09 9.20 60.10
CA VAL A 10 3.76 8.70 59.69
C VAL A 10 3.31 9.35 58.38
N ALA A 11 3.46 10.67 58.24
CA ALA A 11 3.11 11.37 57.00
C ALA A 11 3.95 10.89 55.81
N LEU A 12 5.26 10.70 56.00
CA LEU A 12 6.14 10.16 54.96
C LEU A 12 5.73 8.75 54.52
N MET A 13 5.41 7.87 55.48
CA MET A 13 4.95 6.51 55.21
C MET A 13 3.65 6.49 54.39
N ILE A 14 2.70 7.39 54.71
CA ILE A 14 1.46 7.52 53.95
C ILE A 14 1.74 7.95 52.51
N VAL A 15 2.60 8.95 52.32
CA VAL A 15 2.98 9.41 50.97
C VAL A 15 3.62 8.28 50.17
N VAL A 16 4.55 7.54 50.77
CA VAL A 16 5.19 6.39 50.11
C VAL A 16 4.16 5.31 49.76
N ALA A 17 3.25 4.97 50.67
CA ALA A 17 2.20 3.99 50.40
C ALA A 17 1.27 4.40 49.26
N VAL A 18 0.90 5.69 49.20
CA VAL A 18 0.09 6.24 48.11
C VAL A 18 0.85 6.15 46.78
N VAL A 19 2.11 6.58 46.75
CA VAL A 19 2.96 6.50 45.54
C VAL A 19 3.10 5.06 45.06
N VAL A 20 3.40 4.12 45.95
CA VAL A 20 3.51 2.69 45.61
C VAL A 20 2.20 2.15 45.05
N THR A 21 1.07 2.56 45.64
CA THR A 21 -0.26 2.16 45.16
C THR A 21 -0.52 2.69 43.75
N ILE A 22 -0.22 3.96 43.48
CA ILE A 22 -0.37 4.57 42.16
C ILE A 22 0.52 3.85 41.14
N VAL A 23 1.81 3.66 41.45
CA VAL A 23 2.75 2.97 40.55
C VAL A 23 2.28 1.56 40.23
N LYS A 24 1.79 0.82 41.23
CA LYS A 24 1.24 -0.53 41.05
C LYS A 24 0.06 -0.51 40.07
N TRP A 25 -0.89 0.40 40.24
CA TRP A 25 -2.05 0.50 39.35
C TRP A 25 -1.65 0.87 37.92
N LEU A 26 -0.71 1.80 37.75
CA LEU A 26 -0.18 2.16 36.42
C LEU A 26 0.43 0.95 35.70
N LEU A 27 1.23 0.14 36.42
CA LEU A 27 1.84 -1.06 35.86
C LEU A 27 0.80 -2.12 35.47
N ILE A 28 -0.23 -2.32 36.30
CA ILE A 28 -1.33 -3.25 35.99
C ILE A 28 -2.08 -2.79 34.74
N THR A 29 -2.46 -1.52 34.68
CA THR A 29 -3.15 -0.95 33.51
C THR A 29 -2.30 -1.07 32.25
N ALA A 30 -1.00 -0.76 32.34
CA ALA A 30 -0.08 -0.94 31.21
C ALA A 30 -0.02 -2.40 30.76
N ALA A 31 0.12 -3.36 31.69
CA ALA A 31 0.14 -4.78 31.38
C ALA A 31 -1.16 -5.26 30.71
N ILE A 32 -2.32 -4.76 31.17
CA ILE A 32 -3.62 -5.07 30.55
C ILE A 32 -3.67 -4.53 29.12
N LEU A 33 -3.19 -3.31 28.88
CA LEU A 33 -3.24 -2.67 27.56
C LEU A 33 -2.25 -3.24 26.55
N VAL A 34 -1.16 -3.88 27.01
CA VAL A 34 -0.18 -4.53 26.13
C VAL A 34 -0.83 -5.60 25.24
N VAL A 35 -1.82 -6.35 25.75
CA VAL A 35 -2.48 -7.42 24.97
C VAL A 35 -3.31 -6.86 23.79
N PRO A 36 -4.32 -5.99 24.00
CA PRO A 36 -5.11 -5.46 22.89
C PRO A 36 -4.27 -4.58 21.97
N PHE A 37 -3.35 -3.77 22.51
CA PHE A 37 -2.51 -2.90 21.68
C PHE A 37 -1.50 -3.70 20.86
N GLY A 38 -0.89 -4.73 21.47
CA GLY A 38 -0.02 -5.67 20.76
C GLY A 38 -0.76 -6.40 19.66
N ALA A 39 -1.92 -6.99 19.96
CA ALA A 39 -2.74 -7.69 18.97
C ALA A 39 -3.14 -6.78 17.80
N TRP A 40 -3.58 -5.55 18.09
CA TRP A 40 -3.90 -4.55 17.08
C TRP A 40 -2.68 -4.17 16.23
N PHE A 41 -1.53 -3.91 16.86
CA PHE A 41 -0.30 -3.56 16.16
C PHE A 41 0.17 -4.68 15.22
N PHE A 42 0.14 -5.94 15.67
CA PHE A 42 0.49 -7.08 14.83
C PHE A 42 -0.50 -7.26 13.67
N TYR A 43 -1.80 -7.12 13.95
CA TYR A 43 -2.83 -7.17 12.91
C TYR A 43 -2.63 -6.09 11.85
N ASP A 44 -2.40 -4.84 12.27
CA ASP A 44 -2.20 -3.70 11.39
C ASP A 44 -0.98 -3.92 10.48
N ARG A 45 0.15 -4.37 11.05
CA ARG A 45 1.37 -4.71 10.29
C ARG A 45 1.12 -5.78 9.24
N VAL A 46 0.46 -6.88 9.60
CA VAL A 46 0.14 -7.97 8.68
C VAL A 46 -0.86 -7.52 7.60
N SER A 47 -1.87 -6.74 7.98
CA SER A 47 -2.89 -6.24 7.05
C SER A 47 -2.28 -5.29 6.02
N THR A 48 -1.39 -4.40 6.45
CA THR A 48 -0.68 -3.46 5.58
C THR A 48 0.26 -4.19 4.62
N ALA A 49 0.98 -5.21 5.11
CA ALA A 49 1.81 -6.05 4.26
C ALA A 49 0.97 -6.77 3.18
N LYS A 50 -0.16 -7.37 3.57
CA LYS A 50 -1.08 -8.02 2.63
C LYS A 50 -1.63 -7.05 1.58
N ARG A 51 -2.04 -5.85 2.00
CA ARG A 51 -2.54 -4.79 1.09
C ARG A 51 -1.48 -4.38 0.08
N ARG A 52 -0.23 -4.22 0.53
CA ARG A 52 0.90 -3.89 -0.34
C ARG A 52 1.15 -5.00 -1.36
N THR A 53 1.23 -6.24 -0.94
CA THR A 53 1.41 -7.38 -1.86
C THR A 53 0.24 -7.50 -2.85
N ALA A 54 -1.00 -7.27 -2.41
CA ALA A 54 -2.14 -7.26 -3.30
C ALA A 54 -2.08 -6.13 -4.34
N ALA A 55 -1.65 -4.93 -3.93
CA ALA A 55 -1.45 -3.80 -4.82
C ALA A 55 -0.32 -4.06 -5.84
N GLU A 56 0.80 -4.62 -5.40
CA GLU A 56 1.92 -5.01 -6.28
C GLU A 56 1.49 -6.05 -7.32
N ARG A 57 0.73 -7.08 -6.91
CA ARG A 57 0.17 -8.07 -7.84
C ARG A 57 -0.82 -7.44 -8.82
N ALA A 58 -1.71 -6.56 -8.34
CA ALA A 58 -2.65 -5.86 -9.21
C ALA A 58 -1.93 -4.99 -10.26
N ALA A 59 -0.85 -4.30 -9.85
CA ALA A 59 -0.02 -3.51 -10.74
C ALA A 59 0.72 -4.39 -11.77
N ALA A 60 1.29 -5.52 -11.34
CA ALA A 60 1.94 -6.48 -12.23
C ALA A 60 0.96 -7.04 -13.28
N ASN A 61 -0.23 -7.48 -12.85
CA ASN A 61 -1.28 -7.98 -13.75
C ASN A 61 -1.75 -6.90 -14.73
N ALA A 62 -1.86 -5.64 -14.28
CA ALA A 62 -2.21 -4.52 -15.15
C ALA A 62 -1.13 -4.25 -16.20
N ALA A 63 0.15 -4.30 -15.81
CA ALA A 63 1.27 -4.14 -16.72
C ALA A 63 1.37 -5.30 -17.73
N GLU A 64 1.13 -6.53 -17.30
CA GLU A 64 1.10 -7.71 -18.16
C GLU A 64 -0.03 -7.63 -19.20
N ARG A 65 -1.26 -7.30 -18.76
CA ARG A 65 -2.38 -7.08 -19.67
C ARG A 65 -2.10 -5.98 -20.68
N ARG A 66 -1.52 -4.85 -20.25
CA ARG A 66 -1.12 -3.79 -21.16
C ARG A 66 -0.15 -4.32 -22.22
N ARG A 67 0.89 -5.05 -21.81
CA ARG A 67 1.85 -5.66 -22.74
C ARG A 67 1.19 -6.63 -23.71
N GLU A 68 0.23 -7.43 -23.24
CA GLU A 68 -0.50 -8.36 -24.09
C GLU A 68 -1.29 -7.60 -25.18
N VAL A 69 -2.04 -6.57 -24.81
CA VAL A 69 -2.82 -5.77 -25.77
C VAL A 69 -1.88 -5.04 -26.74
N GLU A 70 -0.85 -4.36 -26.23
CA GLU A 70 0.12 -3.62 -27.03
C GLU A 70 0.92 -4.54 -27.98
N SER A 71 1.14 -5.81 -27.61
CA SER A 71 1.82 -6.80 -28.46
C SER A 71 1.06 -7.12 -29.75
N ARG A 72 -0.25 -6.87 -29.78
CA ARG A 72 -1.09 -7.02 -30.97
C ARG A 72 -0.96 -5.82 -31.92
N ALA A 73 -0.61 -4.65 -31.38
CA ALA A 73 -0.42 -3.42 -32.12
C ALA A 73 1.03 -3.24 -32.60
N VAL A 74 1.51 -4.21 -33.38
CA VAL A 74 2.83 -4.22 -34.02
C VAL A 74 2.71 -4.25 -35.54
N PHE A 75 3.80 -3.98 -36.25
CA PHE A 75 3.83 -4.20 -37.70
C PHE A 75 3.80 -5.70 -38.01
N ASP A 76 3.02 -6.11 -39.00
CA ASP A 76 3.04 -7.48 -39.50
C ASP A 76 4.26 -7.72 -40.43
N ALA A 77 4.45 -8.97 -40.86
CA ALA A 77 5.58 -9.34 -41.72
C ALA A 77 5.54 -8.68 -43.11
N ALA A 78 4.39 -8.16 -43.54
CA ALA A 78 4.21 -7.42 -44.79
C ALA A 78 4.32 -5.89 -44.59
N GLY A 79 4.62 -5.41 -43.38
CA GLY A 79 4.69 -3.99 -43.04
C GLY A 79 3.33 -3.32 -42.82
N GLY A 80 2.25 -4.10 -42.73
CA GLY A 80 0.92 -3.66 -42.36
C GLY A 80 0.74 -3.50 -40.85
N CYS A 81 -0.44 -3.03 -40.44
CA CYS A 81 -0.81 -2.86 -39.05
C CYS A 81 -1.44 -4.14 -38.49
N GLY A 82 -0.80 -4.76 -37.49
CA GLY A 82 -1.32 -5.94 -36.80
C GLY A 82 -2.57 -5.70 -35.95
N TRP A 83 -2.92 -4.44 -35.66
CA TRP A 83 -4.11 -4.09 -34.89
C TRP A 83 -5.38 -4.02 -35.74
N CYS A 84 -5.39 -3.16 -36.76
CA CYS A 84 -6.57 -2.97 -37.63
C CYS A 84 -6.52 -3.77 -38.93
N GLY A 85 -5.40 -4.46 -39.23
CA GLY A 85 -5.23 -5.27 -40.43
C GLY A 85 -4.99 -4.49 -41.73
N GLN A 86 -4.82 -3.17 -41.66
CA GLN A 86 -4.51 -2.37 -42.85
C GLN A 86 -3.12 -2.72 -43.41
N ARG A 87 -3.01 -2.88 -44.74
CA ARG A 87 -1.74 -3.18 -45.41
C ARG A 87 -0.84 -1.96 -45.62
N SER A 88 -1.35 -0.76 -45.38
CA SER A 88 -0.60 0.49 -45.46
C SER A 88 -0.09 0.91 -44.08
N MET A 89 1.09 1.54 -44.05
CA MET A 89 1.62 2.14 -42.83
C MET A 89 0.74 3.31 -42.36
N HIS A 90 0.56 3.42 -41.06
CA HIS A 90 -0.07 4.59 -40.46
C HIS A 90 0.87 5.78 -40.54
N LEU A 91 0.33 6.94 -40.90
CA LEU A 91 1.08 8.18 -41.03
C LEU A 91 0.55 9.22 -40.03
N ASP A 92 1.43 10.07 -39.54
CA ASP A 92 1.07 11.25 -38.78
C ASP A 92 0.60 12.40 -39.69
N ALA A 93 0.19 13.52 -39.09
CA ALA A 93 -0.27 14.70 -39.83
C ALA A 93 0.82 15.35 -40.73
N ARG A 94 2.09 14.97 -40.57
CA ARG A 94 3.23 15.44 -41.36
C ARG A 94 3.69 14.41 -42.39
N GLY A 95 3.01 13.26 -42.49
CA GLY A 95 3.36 12.15 -43.38
C GLY A 95 4.47 11.24 -42.83
N GLY A 96 4.86 11.37 -41.57
CA GLY A 96 5.81 10.48 -40.90
C GLY A 96 5.18 9.15 -40.51
N VAL A 97 5.91 8.04 -40.67
CA VAL A 97 5.43 6.71 -40.28
C VAL A 97 5.23 6.65 -38.76
N MET A 98 4.05 6.22 -38.34
CA MET A 98 3.66 6.06 -36.95
C MET A 98 3.56 4.58 -36.59
N HIS A 99 4.09 4.21 -35.42
CA HIS A 99 3.96 2.86 -34.90
C HIS A 99 2.47 2.53 -34.62
N PRO A 100 1.97 1.31 -34.92
CA PRO A 100 0.57 0.95 -34.70
C PRO A 100 0.07 1.20 -33.28
N ALA A 101 0.87 0.84 -32.26
CA ALA A 101 0.54 1.14 -30.86
C ALA A 101 0.38 2.64 -30.54
N ALA A 102 1.08 3.51 -31.26
CA ALA A 102 0.93 4.96 -31.08
C ALA A 102 -0.30 5.49 -31.82
N PHE A 103 -0.56 4.98 -33.02
CA PHE A 103 -1.73 5.38 -33.83
C PHE A 103 -3.05 4.96 -33.17
N HIS A 104 -3.12 3.73 -32.67
CA HIS A 104 -4.32 3.18 -32.03
C HIS A 104 -4.35 3.34 -30.51
N ARG A 105 -3.62 4.31 -29.94
CA ARG A 105 -3.53 4.47 -28.48
C ARG A 105 -4.89 4.56 -27.79
N ALA A 106 -5.83 5.32 -28.36
CA ALA A 106 -7.16 5.46 -27.78
C ALA A 106 -7.92 4.13 -27.71
N GLU A 107 -7.89 3.35 -28.80
CA GLU A 107 -8.53 2.04 -28.89
C GLU A 107 -7.86 1.01 -27.97
N ILE A 108 -6.54 1.08 -27.83
CA ILE A 108 -5.76 0.22 -26.93
C ILE A 108 -6.15 0.50 -25.47
N GLU A 109 -6.24 1.77 -25.07
CA GLU A 109 -6.66 2.14 -23.72
C GLU A 109 -8.11 1.71 -23.43
N GLU A 110 -9.01 1.85 -24.41
CA GLU A 110 -10.39 1.37 -24.31
C GLU A 110 -10.43 -0.16 -24.13
N THR A 111 -9.62 -0.89 -24.91
CA THR A 111 -9.51 -2.35 -24.82
C THR A 111 -8.95 -2.80 -23.46
N ILE A 112 -7.93 -2.10 -22.94
CA ILE A 112 -7.38 -2.34 -21.60
C ILE A 112 -8.44 -2.09 -20.53
N ALA A 113 -9.25 -1.04 -20.67
CA ALA A 113 -10.31 -0.71 -19.72
C ALA A 113 -11.51 -1.66 -19.77
N ALA A 114 -11.86 -2.16 -20.96
CA ALA A 114 -12.98 -3.08 -21.19
C ALA A 114 -12.66 -4.54 -20.80
N THR A 115 -11.39 -4.91 -20.71
CA THR A 115 -10.98 -6.27 -20.32
C THR A 115 -11.25 -6.48 -18.81
N PRO A 116 -12.16 -7.39 -18.42
CA PRO A 116 -12.52 -7.59 -17.01
C PRO A 116 -11.32 -8.07 -16.17
N ARG A 117 -11.42 -7.81 -14.85
CA ARG A 117 -10.38 -8.15 -13.85
C ARG A 117 -10.34 -9.63 -13.51
#